data_AF-A0A1F6MFI7-F1
#
_entry.id   AF-A0A1F6MFI7-F1
#
_cell.length_a   1.000
_cell.length_b   1.000
_cell.length_c   1.000
_cell.angle_alpha   90.00
_cell.angle_beta   90.00
_cell.angle_gamma   90.00
#
_symmetry.space_group_name_H-M   'P 1'
#
loop_
_entity.id
_entity.type
_entity.pdbx_description
1 polymer ?
#
loop_
_entity_poly.entity_id
_entity_poly.type
_entity_poly.pdbx_seq_one_letter_code
_entity_poly.pdbx_strand_id
1 'polypeptide(L)' 'MQNKKKNKKLTQRRARKIALGILRPYFDEYLVKLYDDFYSDKEADVIVGSVAEMLSELVGEKKAKKILSEQFGEERNEE' A
#
# COMPACT_ATOMS: atom_id res chain seq x y z
N MET A 1 9.22 -14.89 -30.13
CA MET A 1 9.06 -15.26 -28.70
C MET A 1 8.38 -14.11 -27.98
N GLN A 2 7.11 -14.23 -27.62
CA GLN A 2 6.39 -13.17 -26.90
C GLN A 2 6.85 -13.17 -25.44
N ASN A 3 7.59 -12.14 -25.04
CA ASN A 3 7.99 -11.90 -23.67
C ASN A 3 6.73 -11.54 -22.85
N LYS A 4 6.08 -12.56 -22.26
CA LYS A 4 5.01 -12.34 -21.28
C LYS A 4 5.67 -11.82 -20.00
N LYS A 5 5.98 -10.52 -19.95
CA LYS A 5 6.25 -9.81 -18.70
C LYS A 5 5.04 -10.09 -17.79
N LYS A 6 5.20 -10.99 -16.82
CA LYS A 6 4.14 -11.29 -15.84
C LYS A 6 3.99 -10.03 -15.00
N ASN A 7 3.03 -9.17 -15.35
CA ASN A 7 2.49 -8.18 -14.42
C ASN A 7 2.03 -8.96 -13.18
N LYS A 8 2.87 -9.02 -12.14
CA LYS A 8 2.48 -9.64 -10.87
C LYS A 8 1.40 -8.74 -10.30
N LYS A 9 0.15 -9.19 -10.39
CA LYS A 9 -0.98 -8.52 -9.76
C LYS A 9 -0.67 -8.40 -8.27
N LEU A 10 -0.73 -7.18 -7.73
CA LEU A 10 -0.60 -6.93 -6.30
C LEU A 10 -1.65 -7.77 -5.56
N THR A 11 -1.20 -8.69 -4.71
CA THR A 11 -2.10 -9.54 -3.93
C THR A 11 -2.56 -8.80 -2.67
N GLN A 12 -3.75 -9.15 -2.16
CA GLN A 12 -4.26 -8.64 -0.88
C GLN A 12 -3.22 -8.73 0.25
N ARG A 13 -2.62 -9.91 0.45
CA ARG A 13 -1.60 -10.12 1.49
C ARG A 13 -0.41 -9.18 1.34
N ARG A 14 0.02 -8.91 0.09
CA ARG A 14 1.14 -8.01 -0.18
C ARG A 14 0.75 -6.55 0.03
N ALA A 15 -0.42 -6.14 -0.48
CA ALA A 15 -0.96 -4.80 -0.27
C ALA A 15 -1.06 -4.48 1.22
N ARG A 16 -1.61 -5.40 2.01
CA ARG A 16 -1.72 -5.28 3.47
C ARG A 16 -0.37 -5.13 4.15
N LYS A 17 0.62 -5.97 3.79
CA LYS A 17 1.97 -5.87 4.35
C LYS A 17 2.62 -4.51 4.07
N ILE A 18 2.48 -4.00 2.85
CA ILE A 18 3.02 -2.69 2.46
C ILE A 18 2.29 -1.58 3.22
N ALA A 19 0.96 -1.62 3.25
CA ALA A 19 0.11 -0.68 3.99
C ALA A 19 0.52 -0.55 5.47
N LEU A 20 0.70 -1.68 6.16
CA LEU A 20 1.17 -1.68 7.55
C LEU A 20 2.57 -1.10 7.68
N GLY A 21 3.47 -1.38 6.73
CA GLY A 21 4.81 -0.78 6.71
C GLY A 21 4.77 0.75 6.58
N ILE A 22 3.86 1.27 5.76
CA ILE A 22 3.65 2.69 5.54
C ILE A 22 3.05 3.38 6.78
N LEU A 23 2.07 2.75 7.44
CA LEU A 23 1.33 3.36 8.55
C LEU A 23 2.04 3.26 9.90
N ARG A 24 2.86 2.22 10.13
CA ARG A 24 3.59 2.00 11.39
C ARG A 24 4.37 3.20 11.94
N PRO A 25 5.02 4.06 11.12
CA PRO A 25 5.70 5.24 11.63
C PRO A 25 4.77 6.34 12.16
N TYR A 26 3.49 6.32 11.77
CA TYR A 26 2.52 7.37 12.08
C TYR A 26 1.48 6.94 13.11
N PHE A 27 1.21 5.63 13.20
CA PHE A 27 0.20 5.05 14.07
C PHE A 27 0.83 4.28 15.22
N ASP A 28 0.17 4.31 16.37
CA ASP A 28 0.51 3.41 17.47
C ASP A 28 0.19 1.95 17.13
N GLU A 29 0.70 1.02 17.95
CA GLU A 29 0.55 -0.41 17.71
C GLU A 29 -0.92 -0.86 17.70
N TYR A 30 -1.79 -0.19 18.47
CA TYR A 30 -3.20 -0.54 18.55
C TYR A 30 -3.93 -0.18 17.24
N LEU A 31 -3.71 1.03 16.71
CA LEU A 31 -4.27 1.46 15.44
C LEU A 31 -3.76 0.61 14.26
N VAL A 32 -2.49 0.20 14.30
CA VAL A 32 -1.92 -0.71 13.28
C VAL A 32 -2.60 -2.09 13.32
N LYS A 33 -2.88 -2.65 14.51
CA LYS A 33 -3.61 -3.91 14.65
C LYS A 33 -5.05 -3.78 14.15
N LEU A 34 -5.75 -2.72 14.54
CA LEU A 34 -7.12 -2.47 14.10
C LEU A 34 -7.21 -2.36 12.57
N TYR A 35 -6.23 -1.69 11.95
CA TYR A 35 -6.12 -1.64 10.50
C TYR A 35 -5.89 -3.04 9.90
N ASP A 36 -4.94 -3.82 10.42
CA ASP A 36 -4.66 -5.18 9.91
C ASP A 36 -5.90 -6.09 9.98
N ASP A 37 -6.62 -6.03 11.09
CA ASP A 37 -7.83 -6.81 11.32
C ASP A 37 -8.98 -6.39 10.39
N PHE A 38 -9.25 -5.09 10.28
CA PHE A 38 -10.33 -4.55 9.45
C PHE A 38 -10.11 -4.82 7.95
N TYR A 39 -8.86 -4.73 7.50
CA TYR A 39 -8.48 -4.94 6.10
C TYR A 39 -8.00 -6.36 5.80
N SER A 40 -8.17 -7.30 6.73
CA SER A 40 -7.69 -8.67 6.62
C SER A 40 -8.32 -9.46 5.48
N ASP A 41 -9.57 -9.10 5.11
CA ASP A 41 -10.42 -9.72 4.09
C ASP A 41 -10.72 -8.81 2.88
N LYS A 42 -10.12 -7.62 2.83
CA LYS A 42 -10.36 -6.62 1.79
C LYS A 42 -9.47 -6.81 0.56
N GLU A 43 -9.99 -6.45 -0.61
CA GLU A 43 -9.24 -6.48 -1.85
C GLU A 43 -8.03 -5.51 -1.84
N ALA A 44 -7.02 -5.81 -2.65
CA ALA A 44 -5.77 -5.07 -2.65
C ALA A 44 -5.93 -3.57 -3.01
N ASP A 45 -6.87 -3.25 -3.90
CA ASP A 45 -7.21 -1.89 -4.32
C ASP A 45 -7.86 -1.09 -3.19
N VAL A 46 -8.76 -1.71 -2.41
CA VAL A 46 -9.38 -1.10 -1.22
C VAL A 46 -8.32 -0.77 -0.16
N ILE A 47 -7.36 -1.67 0.05
CA ILE A 47 -6.24 -1.47 0.99
C ILE A 47 -5.35 -0.30 0.53
N VAL A 48 -5.01 -0.26 -0.77
CA VAL A 48 -4.18 0.82 -1.32
C VAL A 48 -4.89 2.17 -1.22
N GLY A 49 -6.18 2.21 -1.54
CA GLY A 49 -6.99 3.42 -1.43
C GLY A 49 -7.04 3.97 0.00
N SER A 50 -7.27 3.10 0.99
CA SER A 50 -7.34 3.53 2.39
C SER A 50 -6.02 4.08 2.90
N VAL A 51 -4.88 3.45 2.57
CA VAL A 51 -3.56 4.01 2.91
C VAL A 51 -3.31 5.32 2.19
N ALA A 52 -3.75 5.46 0.93
CA ALA A 52 -3.55 6.69 0.18
C ALA A 52 -4.27 7.88 0.82
N GLU A 53 -5.51 7.68 1.26
CA GLU A 53 -6.30 8.67 1.98
C GLU A 53 -5.65 9.02 3.32
N MET A 54 -5.42 8.02 4.18
CA MET A 54 -4.83 8.21 5.51
C MET A 54 -3.46 8.89 5.45
N LEU A 55 -2.58 8.44 4.56
CA LEU A 55 -1.25 9.00 4.42
C LEU A 55 -1.29 10.44 3.91
N SER A 56 -2.24 10.77 3.02
CA SER A 56 -2.40 12.14 2.51
C SER A 56 -2.82 13.11 3.62
N GLU A 57 -3.66 12.67 4.56
CA GLU A 57 -4.03 13.45 5.74
C GLU A 57 -2.84 13.64 6.70
N LEU A 58 -2.02 12.61 6.89
CA LEU A 58 -0.90 12.65 7.83
C LEU A 58 0.30 13.48 7.36
N VAL A 59 0.64 13.40 6.07
CA VAL A 59 1.88 14.00 5.55
C VAL A 59 1.69 14.94 4.37
N GLY A 60 0.45 15.18 3.95
CA GLY A 60 0.10 15.95 2.77
C GLY A 60 0.22 15.15 1.47
N GLU A 61 -0.66 15.46 0.53
CA GLU A 61 -0.85 14.72 -0.73
C GLU A 61 0.44 14.51 -1.54
N LYS A 62 1.30 15.53 -1.65
CA LYS A 62 2.55 15.45 -2.43
C LYS A 62 3.52 14.41 -1.86
N LYS A 63 3.66 14.37 -0.52
CA LYS A 63 4.58 13.44 0.15
C LYS A 63 3.97 12.04 0.19
N ALA A 64 2.66 11.93 0.39
CA ALA A 64 1.94 10.67 0.31
C ALA A 64 2.09 10.00 -1.07
N LYS A 65 1.87 10.74 -2.16
CA LYS A 65 2.08 10.23 -3.54
C LYS A 65 3.49 9.69 -3.75
N LYS A 66 4.52 10.39 -3.24
CA LYS A 66 5.91 9.92 -3.35
C LYS A 66 6.11 8.59 -2.62
N ILE A 67 5.71 8.50 -1.36
CA ILE A 67 5.83 7.26 -0.56
C ILE A 67 5.06 6.11 -1.21
N LEU A 68 3.81 6.34 -1.64
CA LEU A 68 3.01 5.32 -2.32
C LEU A 68 3.66 4.86 -3.62
N SER A 69 4.25 5.78 -4.39
CA SER A 69 4.94 5.41 -5.63
C SER A 69 6.22 4.62 -5.39
N GLU A 70 6.95 4.86 -4.30
CA GLU A 70 8.13 4.06 -3.94
C GLU A 70 7.69 2.67 -3.45
N GLN A 71 6.66 2.59 -2.61
CA GLN A 71 6.26 1.34 -1.97
C GLN A 71 5.38 0.44 -2.85
N PHE A 72 4.53 1.02 -3.70
CA PHE A 72 3.64 0.30 -4.63
C PHE A 72 4.04 0.44 -6.11
N GLY A 73 4.81 1.48 -6.47
CA GLY A 73 5.21 1.76 -7.86
C GLY A 73 6.54 1.14 -8.27
N GLU A 74 7.33 0.58 -7.34
CA GLU A 74 8.42 -0.37 -7.65
C GLU A 74 7.94 -1.59 -8.47
N GLU A 75 6.62 -1.78 -8.65
CA GLU A 75 6.07 -2.81 -9.54
C GLU A 75 5.77 -2.33 -10.98
N ARG A 76 5.93 -1.04 -11.30
CA ARG A 76 5.65 -0.50 -12.65
C ARG A 76 6.86 -0.01 -13.43
N ASN A 77 8.01 0.19 -12.81
CA ASN A 77 9.21 0.71 -13.46
C ASN A 77 10.39 -0.27 -13.34
N GLU A 78 10.28 -1.40 -14.02
CA GLU A 78 11.44 -2.10 -14.62
C GLU A 78 11.27 -2.07 -16.15
N GLU A 79 11.18 -0.86 -16.71
CA GLU A 79 11.34 -0.62 -18.15
C GLU A 79 12.63 0.14 -18.43
#